data_AF-A0A661PSV7-F1
#
_entry.id   AF-A0A661PSV7-F1
#
_cell.length_a   1.000
_cell.length_b   1.000
_cell.length_c   1.000
_cell.angle_alpha   90.00
_cell.angle_beta   90.00
_cell.angle_gamma   90.00
#
_symmetry.space_group_name_H-M   'P 1'
#
loop_
_entity.id
_entity.type
_entity.pdbx_description
1 polymer ?
#
loop_
_entity_poly.entity_id
_entity_poly.type
_entity_poly.pdbx_seq_one_letter_code
_entity_poly.pdbx_strand_id
1 'polypeptide(L)' 'MADHAVLADMLRFAKFDWALTYDYHPSIMELYSWASVYDLEFKYFMSSAYRSGGKMKTGKELLICNTKST' A
#
# COMPACT_ATOMS: atom_id res chain seq x y z
N MET A 1 -15.43 0.99 0.63
CA MET A 1 -15.31 0.49 2.02
C MET A 1 -15.74 -0.96 2.15
N ALA A 2 -16.93 -1.36 1.68
CA ALA A 2 -17.38 -2.76 1.72
C ALA A 2 -16.40 -3.72 1.01
N ASP A 3 -15.98 -3.41 -0.22
CA ASP A 3 -15.10 -4.29 -1.00
C ASP A 3 -13.71 -4.47 -0.38
N HIS A 4 -13.15 -3.41 0.23
CA HIS A 4 -11.87 -3.50 0.93
C HIS A 4 -11.95 -4.43 2.14
N ALA A 5 -13.05 -4.36 2.90
CA ALA A 5 -13.26 -5.24 4.05
C ALA A 5 -13.43 -6.71 3.63
N VAL A 6 -14.18 -6.96 2.55
CA VAL A 6 -14.34 -8.31 1.98
C VAL A 6 -13.00 -8.88 1.55
N LEU A 7 -12.20 -8.10 0.81
CA LEU A 7 -10.87 -8.53 0.39
C LEU A 7 -9.95 -8.80 1.59
N ALA A 8 -9.94 -7.91 2.59
CA ALA A 8 -9.14 -8.09 3.80
C ALA A 8 -9.50 -9.39 4.54
N ASP A 9 -10.79 -9.71 4.64
CA ASP A 9 -11.24 -10.95 5.28
C ASP A 9 -10.80 -12.19 4.48
N MET A 10 -10.94 -12.17 3.15
CA MET A 10 -10.45 -13.25 2.29
C MET A 10 -8.94 -13.47 2.42
N LEU A 11 -8.15 -12.40 2.43
CA LEU A 11 -6.69 -12.46 2.56
C LEU A 11 -6.24 -12.92 3.94
N ARG A 12 -7.01 -12.64 4.99
CA ARG A 12 -6.72 -13.06 6.37
C ARG A 12 -6.68 -14.57 6.55
N PHE A 13 -7.50 -15.30 5.78
CA PHE A 13 -7.57 -16.76 5.80
C PHE A 13 -6.89 -17.43 4.61
N ALA A 14 -6.29 -16.64 3.70
CA ALA A 14 -5.55 -17.16 2.56
C ALA A 14 -4.30 -17.91 3.03
N LYS A 15 -4.15 -19.15 2.54
CA LYS A 15 -3.01 -20.03 2.86
C LYS A 15 -1.81 -19.84 1.93
N PHE A 16 -1.99 -19.13 0.82
CA PHE A 16 -0.93 -18.82 -0.12
C PHE A 16 -0.27 -17.48 0.25
N ASP A 17 0.97 -17.30 -0.18
CA ASP A 17 1.67 -16.03 -0.03
C ASP A 17 1.02 -14.95 -0.90
N TRP A 18 0.81 -13.76 -0.32
CA TRP A 18 0.21 -12.64 -1.03
C TRP A 18 0.88 -11.32 -0.64
N ALA A 19 0.81 -10.37 -1.57
CA ALA A 19 1.23 -8.99 -1.39
C ALA A 19 0.24 -8.06 -2.09
N LEU A 20 0.02 -6.89 -1.51
CA LEU A 20 -0.90 -5.87 -1.98
C LEU A 20 -0.31 -4.49 -1.72
N THR A 21 -0.53 -3.57 -2.65
CA THR A 21 -0.18 -2.16 -2.47
C THR A 21 -1.42 -1.28 -2.30
N TYR A 22 -1.30 -0.25 -1.48
CA TYR A 22 -2.31 0.79 -1.31
C TYR A 22 -1.66 2.16 -1.20
N ASP A 23 -2.41 3.20 -1.56
CA ASP A 23 -2.09 4.56 -1.11
C ASP A 23 -2.15 4.64 0.42
N TYR A 24 -1.27 5.43 1.02
CA TYR A 24 -1.30 5.66 2.46
C TYR A 24 -2.65 6.29 2.87
N HIS A 25 -3.40 5.55 3.66
CA HIS A 25 -4.62 6.03 4.30
C HIS A 25 -4.77 5.41 5.70
N PRO A 26 -5.11 6.18 6.74
CA PRO A 26 -5.24 5.66 8.10
C PRO A 26 -6.16 4.44 8.22
N SER A 27 -7.31 4.47 7.53
CA SER A 27 -8.26 3.34 7.52
C SER A 27 -7.71 2.07 6.88
N ILE A 28 -6.79 2.17 5.92
CA ILE A 28 -6.15 0.99 5.32
C ILE A 28 -5.11 0.41 6.29
N MET A 29 -4.35 1.26 6.99
CA MET A 29 -3.45 0.79 8.04
C MET A 29 -4.19 0.05 9.16
N GLU A 30 -5.34 0.56 9.58
CA GLU A 30 -6.17 -0.11 10.59
C GLU A 30 -6.74 -1.44 10.07
N LEU A 31 -7.30 -1.44 8.85
CA LEU A 31 -7.92 -2.62 8.23
C LEU A 31 -6.96 -3.81 8.09
N TYR A 32 -5.68 -3.52 7.80
CA TYR A 32 -4.64 -4.53 7.59
C TYR A 32 -3.64 -4.63 8.76
N SER A 33 -3.97 -4.10 9.94
CA SER A 33 -3.10 -4.14 11.13
C SER A 33 -2.70 -5.55 11.60
N TRP A 34 -3.39 -6.58 11.12
CA TRP A 34 -3.11 -7.99 11.37
C TRP A 34 -2.05 -8.59 10.42
N ALA A 35 -1.66 -7.87 9.36
CA ALA A 35 -0.68 -8.30 8.37
C ALA A 35 0.65 -7.53 8.54
N SER A 36 1.69 -7.94 7.80
CA SER A 36 2.92 -7.16 7.69
C SER A 36 2.65 -5.94 6.81
N VAL A 37 2.85 -4.72 7.35
CA VAL A 37 2.67 -3.46 6.63
C VAL A 37 4.00 -2.70 6.60
N TYR A 38 4.45 -2.31 5.40
CA TYR A 38 5.68 -1.56 5.18
C TYR A 38 5.37 -0.26 4.46
N ASP A 39 5.95 0.85 4.94
CA ASP A 39 5.89 2.12 4.24
C ASP A 39 6.82 2.07 3.01
N LEU A 40 6.26 2.35 1.84
CA LEU A 40 7.00 2.55 0.60
C LEU A 40 6.99 4.02 0.23
N GLU A 41 8.13 4.67 0.35
CA GLU A 41 8.32 6.03 -0.14
C GLU A 41 8.79 6.00 -1.60
N PHE A 42 7.88 6.22 -2.53
CA PHE A 42 8.24 6.40 -3.93
C PHE A 42 8.37 7.89 -4.25
N LYS A 43 9.56 8.28 -4.69
CA LYS A 43 9.72 9.51 -5.47
C LYS A 43 9.14 9.22 -6.85
N TYR A 44 7.88 9.57 -7.08
CA TYR A 44 7.33 9.53 -8.44
C TYR A 44 8.13 10.52 -9.29
N PHE A 45 9.10 10.01 -10.06
CA PHE A 45 9.76 10.76 -11.12
C PHE A 45 8.78 10.87 -12.30
N MET A 46 7.67 11.58 -12.08
CA MET A 46 6.77 11.95 -13.16
C MET A 46 7.53 12.92 -14.05
N SER A 47 7.95 12.44 -15.22
CA SER A 47 8.67 13.21 -16.25
C SER A 47 7.93 14.50 -16.66
N SER A 48 6.61 14.55 -16.43
CA SER A 48 5.76 15.72 -16.62
C SER A 48 6.01 16.84 -15.61
N ALA A 49 6.29 16.54 -14.33
CA ALA A 49 6.57 17.57 -13.32
C ALA A 49 7.90 18.30 -13.61
N TYR A 50 8.90 17.57 -14.11
CA TYR A 50 10.18 18.12 -14.55
C TYR A 50 10.03 19.09 -15.73
N ARG A 51 9.17 18.77 -16.72
CA ARG A 51 8.91 19.62 -17.89
C ARG A 51 8.09 20.88 -17.58
N SER A 52 7.30 20.87 -16.51
CA SER A 52 6.37 21.96 -16.17
C SER A 52 6.83 22.84 -14.98
N GLY A 53 8.04 22.61 -14.43
CA GLY A 53 8.53 23.33 -13.26
C GLY A 53 7.74 23.05 -11.96
N GLY A 54 6.95 21.97 -11.94
CA GLY A 54 6.10 21.60 -10.81
C GLY A 54 6.89 20.88 -9.71
N LYS A 55 6.53 21.13 -8.45
CA LYS A 55 7.12 20.41 -7.31
C LYS A 55 6.81 18.91 -7.42
N MET A 56 7.83 18.07 -7.24
CA MET A 56 7.65 16.61 -7.13
C MET A 56 6.71 16.31 -5.95
N LYS A 57 5.68 15.50 -6.21
CA LYS A 57 4.85 14.94 -5.14
C LYS A 57 5.47 13.62 -4.70
N THR A 58 5.93 13.55 -3.46
CA THR A 58 6.24 12.28 -2.80
C THR A 58 4.90 11.61 -2.54
N GLY A 59 4.63 10.49 -3.20
CA GLY A 59 3.49 9.65 -2.82
C GLY A 59 3.97 8.60 -1.83
N LYS A 60 3.17 8.38 -0.79
CA LYS A 60 3.43 7.38 0.23
C LYS A 60 2.50 6.21 -0.05
N GLU A 61 3.08 5.07 -0.42
CA GLU A 61 2.36 3.82 -0.60
C GLU A 61 2.62 2.89 0.58
N LEU A 62 1.76 1.90 0.76
CA LEU A 62 1.85 0.83 1.73
C LEU A 62 2.01 -0.48 0.99
N LEU A 63 3.02 -1.28 1.36
CA LEU A 63 3.11 -2.69 1.01
C LEU A 63 2.53 -3.52 2.15
N ILE A 64 1.56 -4.35 1.84
CA ILE A 64 0.87 -5.22 2.80
C ILE A 64 1.05 -6.67 2.35
N CYS A 65 1.53 -7.55 3.22
CA CYS A 65 1.71 -8.97 2.91
C CYS A 65 1.54 -9.88 4.13
N ASN A 66 1.30 -11.18 3.90
CA ASN A 66 1.29 -12.19 4.96
C ASN A 66 2.67 -12.82 5.21
N THR A 67 3.68 -12.46 4.42
CA THR A 67 5.05 -12.93 4.59
C THR A 67 5.84 -11.96 5.49
N LYS A 68 6.78 -12.50 6.26
CA LYS A 68 7.77 -11.67 6.96
C LYS A 68 8.99 -11.56 6.06
N SER A 69 9.35 -10.36 5.61
CA SER A 69 10.69 -10.15 5.07
C SER A 69 11.66 -10.34 6.24
N THR A 70 12.50 -11.37 6.14
CA THR A 70 13.54 -11.68 7.12
C THR A 70 14.80 -10.88 6.78
#